data_AF-A0A2N8DRB8-F1
#
_entry.id   AF-A0A2N8DRB8-F1
#
_cell.length_a   1.000
_cell.length_b   1.000
_cell.length_c   1.000
_cell.angle_alpha   90.00
_cell.angle_beta   90.00
_cell.angle_gamma   90.00
#
_symmetry.space_group_name_H-M   'P 1'
#
loop_
_entity.id
_entity.type
_entity.pdbx_description
1 polymer ?
#
loop_
_entity_poly.entity_id
_entity_poly.type
_entity_poly.pdbx_seq_one_letter_code
_entity_poly.pdbx_strand_id
1 'polypeptide(L)' 'MNHVELIQRQAEQVFGNKSKADTWLTQPKTAYGGVTPLELAFTEAGYELVKAELEKLSHGYAC' A
#
# COMPACT_ATOMS: atom_id res chain seq x y z
N MET A 1 -15.53 -0.60 -7.90
CA MET A 1 -14.63 -1.61 -7.33
C MET A 1 -14.01 -1.01 -6.08
N ASN A 2 -13.92 -1.75 -4.96
CA ASN A 2 -13.28 -1.22 -3.74
C ASN A 2 -11.76 -1.34 -3.87
N HIS A 3 -11.12 -0.26 -4.32
CA HIS A 3 -9.66 -0.17 -4.41
C HIS A 3 -8.96 -0.45 -3.08
N VAL A 4 -9.57 -0.05 -1.96
CA VAL A 4 -9.06 -0.30 -0.60
C VAL A 4 -8.94 -1.80 -0.28
N GLU A 5 -9.96 -2.60 -0.63
CA GLU A 5 -9.92 -4.05 -0.39
C GLU A 5 -8.85 -4.74 -1.25
N LEU A 6 -8.68 -4.28 -2.50
CA LEU A 6 -7.66 -4.79 -3.41
C LEU A 6 -6.25 -4.49 -2.89
N ILE A 7 -6.00 -3.26 -2.45
CA ILE A 7 -4.70 -2.86 -1.91
C ILE A 7 -4.38 -3.59 -0.60
N GLN A 8 -5.39 -3.85 0.22
CA GLN A 8 -5.23 -4.57 1.48
C GLN A 8 -4.80 -6.02 1.23
N ARG A 9 -5.47 -6.72 0.31
CA ARG A 9 -5.08 -8.07 -0.09
C ARG A 9 -3.69 -8.10 -0.73
N GLN A 10 -3.37 -7.14 -1.60
CA GLN A 10 -2.05 -7.04 -2.22
C GLN A 10 -0.97 -6.86 -1.14
N ALA A 11 -1.18 -5.94 -0.20
CA ALA A 11 -0.26 -5.72 0.90
C ALA A 11 -0.10 -6.98 1.77
N GLU A 12 -1.20 -7.69 2.08
CA GLU A 12 -1.15 -8.97 2.79
C GLU A 12 -0.29 -10.02 2.07
N GLN A 13 -0.38 -10.10 0.74
CA GLN A 13 0.44 -11.01 -0.08
C GLN A 13 1.92 -10.60 -0.08
N VAL A 14 2.21 -9.30 -0.20
CA VAL A 14 3.58 -8.78 -0.22
C VAL A 14 4.27 -8.94 1.14
N PHE A 15 3.58 -8.60 2.23
CA PHE A 15 4.14 -8.69 3.58
C PHE A 15 4.02 -10.09 4.21
N GLY A 16 3.19 -10.96 3.64
CA GLY A 16 2.85 -12.28 4.20
C GLY A 16 2.16 -12.22 5.57
N ASN A 17 1.76 -11.03 6.03
CA ASN A 17 1.19 -10.82 7.36
C ASN A 17 0.22 -9.63 7.35
N LYS A 18 -1.01 -9.89 7.76
CA LYS A 18 -2.09 -8.90 7.86
C LYS A 18 -1.76 -7.71 8.76
N SER A 19 -1.16 -7.93 9.92
CA SER A 19 -0.81 -6.84 10.84
C SER A 19 0.25 -5.92 10.23
N LYS A 20 1.23 -6.48 9.49
CA LYS A 20 2.25 -5.67 8.80
C LYS A 20 1.65 -4.89 7.64
N ALA A 21 0.78 -5.52 6.85
CA ALA A 21 0.05 -4.88 5.76
C ALA A 21 -0.80 -3.71 6.27
N ASP A 22 -1.60 -3.94 7.31
CA ASP A 22 -2.45 -2.92 7.92
C ASP A 22 -1.63 -1.76 8.50
N THR A 23 -0.54 -2.07 9.22
CA THR A 23 0.38 -1.04 9.73
C THR A 23 0.97 -0.21 8.58
N TRP A 24 1.41 -0.86 7.50
CA TRP A 24 2.00 -0.15 6.36
C TRP A 24 0.97 0.74 5.63
N LEU A 25 -0.28 0.29 5.52
CA LEU A 25 -1.38 1.01 4.86
C LEU A 25 -1.92 2.19 5.68
N THR A 26 -1.89 2.07 7.01
CA THR A 26 -2.32 3.11 7.95
C THR A 26 -1.20 4.08 8.32
N GLN A 27 0.05 3.73 8.03
CA GLN A 27 1.19 4.59 8.32
C GLN A 27 1.31 5.72 7.29
N PRO A 28 1.29 6.99 7.72
CA PRO A 28 1.51 8.12 6.82
C PRO A 28 2.94 8.08 6.28
N LYS A 29 3.08 8.24 4.96
CA LYS A 29 4.41 8.24 4.32
C LYS A 29 4.73 9.62 3.81
N THR A 30 5.94 10.09 4.13
CA THR A 30 6.48 11.35 3.62
C THR A 30 6.54 11.37 2.09
N ALA A 31 6.79 10.20 1.47
CA ALA A 31 6.78 10.03 0.01
C ALA A 31 5.44 10.40 -0.65
N TYR A 32 4.34 10.37 0.12
CA TYR A 32 3.01 10.73 -0.33
C TYR A 32 2.56 12.10 0.17
N GLY A 33 3.47 12.91 0.75
CA GLY A 33 3.10 14.20 1.34
C GLY A 33 2.42 14.07 2.71
N GLY A 34 2.63 12.95 3.40
CA GLY A 34 2.11 12.72 4.76
C GLY A 34 0.73 12.07 4.82
N VAL A 35 0.15 11.70 3.69
CA VAL A 35 -1.10 10.92 3.64
C VAL A 35 -0.82 9.42 3.77
N THR A 36 -1.84 8.68 4.17
CA THR A 36 -1.76 7.23 4.29
C THR A 36 -1.99 6.55 2.92
N PRO A 37 -1.33 5.43 2.63
CA PRO A 37 -1.62 4.62 1.45
C PRO A 37 -3.10 4.22 1.35
N LEU A 38 -3.75 4.00 2.49
CA LEU A 38 -5.17 3.67 2.55
C LEU A 38 -6.05 4.83 2.05
N GLU A 39 -5.73 6.07 2.43
CA GLU A 39 -6.42 7.26 1.91
C GLU A 39 -6.17 7.49 0.42
N LEU A 40 -4.95 7.25 -0.06
CA LEU A 40 -4.64 7.35 -1.49
C LEU A 40 -5.44 6.33 -2.32
N ALA A 41 -5.61 5.12 -1.80
CA ALA A 41 -6.35 4.05 -2.47
C ALA A 41 -7.83 4.39 -2.71
N PHE A 42 -8.41 5.44 -2.11
CA PHE A 42 -9.76 5.89 -2.46
C PHE A 42 -9.86 6.43 -3.89
N THR A 43 -8.74 6.88 -4.47
CA THR A 43 -8.66 7.34 -5.86
C THR A 43 -7.96 6.29 -6.73
N GLU A 44 -8.34 6.20 -8.00
CA GLU A 44 -7.71 5.27 -8.95
C GLU A 44 -6.20 5.54 -9.08
N ALA A 45 -5.82 6.81 -9.24
CA ALA A 45 -4.41 7.21 -9.33
C ALA A 45 -3.61 6.88 -8.05
N GLY A 46 -4.20 7.10 -6.87
CA GLY A 46 -3.54 6.76 -5.62
C GLY A 46 -3.45 5.25 -5.39
N TYR A 47 -4.45 4.48 -5.82
CA TYR A 47 -4.41 3.02 -5.83
C TYR A 47 -3.24 2.50 -6.67
N GLU A 48 -3.05 3.02 -7.90
CA GLU A 48 -1.92 2.60 -8.76
C GLU A 48 -0.56 2.93 -8.15
N LEU A 49 -0.42 4.11 -7.52
CA LEU A 49 0.82 4.50 -6.81
C LEU A 49 1.14 3.56 -5.65
N VAL A 50 0.13 3.23 -4.84
CA VAL A 50 0.31 2.33 -3.69
C VAL A 50 0.60 0.91 -4.16
N LYS A 51 -0.07 0.45 -5.22
CA LYS A 51 0.18 -0.85 -5.85
C LYS A 51 1.62 -0.96 -6.33
N ALA A 52 2.11 0.06 -7.05
CA ALA A 52 3.48 0.09 -7.55
C ALA A 52 4.52 0.04 -6.41
N GLU A 53 4.29 0.74 -5.29
CA GLU A 53 5.18 0.65 -4.12
C GLU A 53 5.15 -0.73 -3.46
N LEU A 54 3.97 -1.34 -3.31
CA LEU A 54 3.86 -2.72 -2.81
C LEU A 54 4.58 -3.71 -3.73
N GLU A 55 4.48 -3.55 -5.05
CA GLU A 55 5.22 -4.39 -6.01
C GLU A 55 6.73 -4.22 -5.89
N LYS A 56 7.24 -3.00 -5.64
CA LYS A 56 8.67 -2.77 -5.37
C LYS A 56 9.13 -3.48 -4.09
N LEU A 57 8.34 -3.39 -3.02
CA LEU A 57 8.62 -4.09 -1.76
C LEU A 57 8.61 -5.61 -1.93
N SER A 58 7.68 -6.13 -2.75
CA SER A 58 7.60 -7.56 -3.08
C SER A 58 8.82 -8.07 -3.84
N HIS A 59 9.38 -7.26 -4.74
CA HIS A 59 10.57 -7.62 -5.52
C HIS A 59 11.88 -7.48 -4.73
N GLY A 60 11.82 -7.15 -3.43
CA GLY A 60 13.00 -7.07 -2.58
C GLY A 60 13.83 -5.80 -2.79
N TYR A 61 13.22 -4.69 -3.24
CA TYR A 61 13.82 -3.36 -3.09
C TYR A 61 13.80 -2.96 -1.60
N ALA A 62 14.60 -3.64 -0.80
CA ALA A 62 15.15 -3.09 0.42
C ALA A 62 16.35 -2.23 -0.02
N CYS A 63 16.14 -0.92 -0.12
CA CYS A 63 17.25 0.03 -0.11
C CYS A 63 17.55 0.37 1.35
#